data_AF-A0A4P6EYF2-F1
#
_entry.id   AF-A0A4P6EYF2-F1
#
_cell.length_a   1.000
_cell.length_b   1.000
_cell.length_c   1.000
_cell.angle_alpha   90.00
_cell.angle_beta   90.00
_cell.angle_gamma   90.00
#
_symmetry.space_group_name_H-M   'P 1'
#
loop_
_entity.id
_entity.type
_entity.pdbx_description
1 polymer ?
#
loop_
_entity_poly.entity_id
_entity_poly.type
_entity_poly.pdbx_seq_one_letter_code
_entity_poly.pdbx_strand_id
1 'polypeptide(L)'
;MPFTLSHPLYAVPLRKLAPALSATGLALGSMAPDMEYFIAMQPYRSTGHTFIGFLAMGLPLCTAFAYAFHRIIMPSLPVLLPPALGMNRFAALHQRAWSLRGISPFILFYISLYIGFLSHLFVDNWTHRLGYFVEKFPELSKLQLGQPIYFWLQQGLSVIGLGLPALYLAYRWLSWYSKDKGAAVPDNIQVKNSLIYSGAALITAGFLFAAKLAAAANPWLLNLWFVAPFSSVLFGLFAACLLISARRSNQTAAALCGLAGFAVIYLLFKKGGIGEHLSVQHAWYVYIWLFSLLVFTLSKTIGKPSGAQLPLSSEC
;
A
#
# COMPACT_ATOMS: atom_id res chain seq x y z
N MET A 1 -0.84 -5.37 -16.49
CA MET A 1 0.33 -4.47 -16.31
C MET A 1 1.25 -5.01 -15.23
N PRO A 2 2.58 -5.03 -15.41
CA PRO A 2 3.51 -5.67 -14.48
C PRO A 2 3.71 -4.89 -13.18
N PHE A 3 3.41 -3.59 -13.20
CA PHE A 3 3.63 -2.72 -12.04
C PHE A 3 2.31 -2.34 -11.38
N THR A 4 2.01 -2.99 -10.26
CA THR A 4 0.76 -2.82 -9.50
C THR A 4 0.48 -1.36 -9.12
N LEU A 5 1.52 -0.60 -8.73
CA LEU A 5 1.37 0.81 -8.32
C LEU A 5 1.00 1.75 -9.48
N SER A 6 0.98 1.28 -10.73
CA SER A 6 0.46 2.02 -11.89
C SER A 6 -1.06 1.97 -12.00
N HIS A 7 -1.72 0.96 -11.44
CA HIS A 7 -3.17 0.76 -11.58
C HIS A 7 -4.04 1.89 -11.04
N PRO A 8 -3.70 2.55 -9.90
CA PRO A 8 -4.53 3.62 -9.35
C PRO A 8 -4.84 4.76 -10.32
N LEU A 9 -3.94 5.05 -11.28
CA LEU A 9 -4.20 6.08 -12.29
C LEU A 9 -5.48 5.79 -13.10
N TYR A 10 -5.70 4.52 -13.46
CA TYR A 10 -6.81 4.13 -14.33
C TYR A 10 -8.17 4.14 -13.62
N ALA A 11 -8.17 4.26 -12.30
CA ALA A 11 -9.39 4.51 -11.52
C ALA A 11 -9.70 6.03 -11.35
N VAL A 12 -8.78 6.94 -11.72
CA VAL A 12 -8.98 8.39 -11.59
C VAL A 12 -10.18 8.91 -12.40
N PRO A 13 -10.40 8.51 -13.67
CA PRO A 13 -11.58 8.95 -14.42
C PRO A 13 -12.90 8.59 -13.72
N LEU A 14 -12.96 7.42 -13.08
CA LEU A 14 -14.15 6.96 -12.34
C LEU A 14 -14.45 7.88 -11.15
N ARG A 15 -13.40 8.37 -10.46
CA ARG A 15 -13.58 9.35 -9.38
C ARG A 15 -14.05 10.73 -9.85
N LYS A 16 -13.71 11.11 -11.09
CA LYS A 16 -14.21 12.35 -11.71
C LYS A 16 -15.67 12.22 -12.11
N LEU A 17 -16.07 11.08 -12.67
CA LEU A 17 -17.45 10.81 -13.08
C LEU A 17 -18.39 10.58 -11.90
N ALA A 18 -17.90 9.96 -10.82
CA ALA A 18 -18.68 9.70 -9.61
C ALA A 18 -17.96 10.27 -8.37
N PRO A 19 -18.16 11.58 -8.05
CA PRO A 19 -17.43 12.23 -6.98
C PRO A 19 -17.73 11.71 -5.56
N ALA A 20 -18.76 10.89 -5.38
CA ALA A 20 -19.05 10.23 -4.11
C ALA A 20 -18.10 9.06 -3.81
N LEU A 21 -17.44 8.49 -4.84
CA LEU A 21 -16.55 7.35 -4.64
C LEU A 21 -15.36 7.68 -3.74
N SER A 22 -14.91 6.70 -2.97
CA SER A 22 -13.72 6.82 -2.14
C SER A 22 -12.46 6.72 -2.99
N ALA A 23 -11.65 7.78 -3.02
CA ALA A 23 -10.36 7.76 -3.72
C ALA A 23 -9.42 6.66 -3.16
N THR A 24 -9.40 6.48 -1.84
CA THR A 24 -8.65 5.40 -1.18
C THR A 24 -9.15 4.03 -1.61
N GLY A 25 -10.49 3.85 -1.69
CA GLY A 25 -11.09 2.59 -2.13
C GLY A 25 -10.75 2.30 -3.59
N LEU A 26 -10.89 3.28 -4.49
CA LEU A 26 -10.53 3.11 -5.90
C LEU A 26 -9.06 2.73 -6.09
N ALA A 27 -8.15 3.42 -5.40
CA ALA A 27 -6.71 3.15 -5.48
C ALA A 27 -6.37 1.75 -4.95
N LEU A 28 -6.77 1.42 -3.72
CA LEU A 28 -6.45 0.12 -3.12
C LEU A 28 -7.13 -1.04 -3.84
N GLY A 29 -8.38 -0.86 -4.27
CA GLY A 29 -9.10 -1.84 -5.08
C GLY A 29 -8.36 -2.16 -6.37
N SER A 30 -7.85 -1.14 -7.06
CA SER A 30 -7.08 -1.31 -8.30
C SER A 30 -5.72 -1.98 -8.11
N MET A 31 -5.23 -2.07 -6.87
CA MET A 31 -4.01 -2.80 -6.53
C MET A 31 -4.30 -4.19 -5.95
N ALA A 32 -5.54 -4.46 -5.52
CA ALA A 32 -5.92 -5.62 -4.72
C ALA A 32 -5.54 -6.97 -5.35
N PRO A 33 -5.71 -7.21 -6.67
CA PRO A 33 -5.37 -8.50 -7.27
C PRO A 33 -3.92 -8.91 -7.07
N ASP A 34 -3.00 -7.96 -7.11
CA ASP A 34 -1.56 -8.21 -7.01
C ASP A 34 -1.01 -8.04 -5.59
N MET A 35 -1.82 -7.60 -4.62
CA MET A 35 -1.34 -7.42 -3.24
C MET A 35 -0.76 -8.71 -2.65
N GLU A 36 -1.22 -9.88 -3.11
CA GLU A 36 -0.65 -11.16 -2.71
C GLU A 36 0.85 -11.28 -3.02
N TYR A 37 1.34 -10.67 -4.10
CA TYR A 37 2.76 -10.63 -4.42
C TYR A 37 3.54 -9.87 -3.36
N PHE A 38 2.99 -8.75 -2.90
CA PHE A 38 3.65 -7.91 -1.90
C PHE A 38 3.74 -8.61 -0.55
N ILE A 39 2.67 -9.30 -0.14
CA ILE A 39 2.68 -10.07 1.11
C ILE A 39 3.62 -11.29 1.02
N ALA A 40 3.58 -12.02 -0.10
CA ALA A 40 4.48 -13.15 -0.34
C ALA A 40 5.94 -12.72 -0.58
N MET A 41 6.15 -11.42 -0.85
CA MET A 41 7.41 -10.81 -1.26
C MET A 41 8.03 -11.49 -2.49
N GLN A 42 7.20 -11.99 -3.40
CA GLN A 42 7.58 -12.68 -4.63
C GLN A 42 6.34 -12.78 -5.53
N PRO A 43 6.48 -13.04 -6.84
CA PRO A 43 5.34 -13.43 -7.65
C PRO A 43 4.70 -14.67 -7.06
N TYR A 44 3.43 -14.54 -6.72
CA TYR A 44 2.66 -15.54 -6.01
C TYR A 44 1.23 -15.39 -6.48
N ARG A 45 0.88 -16.07 -7.58
CA ARG A 45 -0.44 -15.95 -8.18
C ARG A 45 -1.30 -17.09 -7.67
N SER A 46 -2.25 -16.78 -6.80
CA SER A 46 -3.21 -17.77 -6.29
C SER A 46 -4.59 -17.47 -6.84
N THR A 47 -5.35 -16.64 -6.15
CA THR A 47 -6.75 -16.32 -6.45
C THR A 47 -7.02 -14.82 -6.50
N GLY A 48 -5.99 -13.98 -6.41
CA GLY A 48 -6.12 -12.51 -6.34
C GLY A 48 -6.96 -11.91 -7.48
N HIS A 49 -6.89 -12.48 -8.69
CA HIS A 49 -7.67 -12.05 -9.87
C HIS A 49 -9.11 -12.61 -9.92
N THR A 50 -9.56 -13.35 -8.91
CA THR A 50 -10.92 -13.90 -8.85
C THR A 50 -11.81 -13.10 -7.91
N PHE A 51 -13.13 -13.16 -8.10
CA PHE A 51 -14.08 -12.53 -7.19
C PHE A 51 -13.95 -13.07 -5.75
N ILE A 52 -13.74 -14.38 -5.60
CA ILE A 52 -13.53 -15.00 -4.27
C ILE A 52 -12.25 -14.50 -3.62
N GLY A 53 -11.15 -14.40 -4.37
CA GLY A 53 -9.90 -13.85 -3.85
C GLY A 53 -10.01 -12.37 -3.48
N PHE A 54 -10.79 -11.58 -4.23
CA PHE A 54 -11.11 -10.20 -3.84
C PHE A 54 -11.82 -10.15 -2.48
N LEU A 55 -12.83 -10.99 -2.26
CA LEU A 55 -13.54 -11.06 -0.98
C LEU A 55 -12.66 -11.58 0.16
N ALA A 56 -11.94 -12.68 -0.07
CA ALA A 56 -11.20 -13.41 0.95
C ALA A 56 -9.84 -12.79 1.30
N MET A 57 -9.19 -12.10 0.35
CA MET A 57 -7.87 -11.49 0.54
C MET A 57 -7.88 -9.97 0.27
N GLY A 58 -8.51 -9.55 -0.82
CA GLY A 58 -8.51 -8.14 -1.23
C GLY A 58 -9.15 -7.22 -0.20
N LEU A 59 -10.36 -7.55 0.28
CA LEU A 59 -11.07 -6.75 1.28
C LEU A 59 -10.32 -6.59 2.62
N PRO A 60 -9.85 -7.66 3.28
CA PRO A 60 -9.10 -7.50 4.54
C PRO A 60 -7.81 -6.73 4.34
N LEU A 61 -7.03 -7.00 3.28
CA LEU A 61 -5.78 -6.28 3.00
C LEU A 61 -6.02 -4.80 2.71
N CYS A 62 -6.97 -4.49 1.83
CA CYS A 62 -7.28 -3.10 1.48
C CYS A 62 -7.78 -2.32 2.70
N THR A 63 -8.59 -2.94 3.56
CA THR A 63 -9.05 -2.30 4.80
C THR A 63 -7.87 -2.04 5.73
N ALA A 64 -7.02 -3.03 5.95
CA ALA A 64 -5.83 -2.90 6.79
C ALA A 64 -4.87 -1.80 6.28
N PHE A 65 -4.59 -1.78 4.97
CA PHE A 65 -3.73 -0.79 4.34
C PHE A 65 -4.33 0.61 4.31
N ALA A 66 -5.65 0.76 4.18
CA ALA A 66 -6.31 2.05 4.33
C ALA A 66 -6.06 2.63 5.74
N TYR A 67 -6.21 1.81 6.78
CA TYR A 67 -5.91 2.22 8.15
C TYR A 67 -4.43 2.52 8.37
N ALA A 68 -3.52 1.65 7.90
CA ALA A 68 -2.08 1.86 8.00
C ALA A 68 -1.67 3.19 7.35
N PHE A 69 -2.16 3.45 6.14
CA PHE A 69 -1.85 4.67 5.41
C PHE A 69 -2.38 5.92 6.11
N HIS A 70 -3.69 5.96 6.42
CA HIS A 70 -4.33 7.16 6.93
C HIS A 70 -4.10 7.44 8.42
N ARG A 71 -3.82 6.40 9.23
CA ARG A 71 -3.65 6.55 10.69
C ARG A 71 -2.20 6.50 11.15
N ILE A 72 -1.32 5.83 10.42
CA ILE A 72 0.08 5.65 10.83
C ILE A 72 1.02 6.41 9.90
N ILE A 73 0.97 6.14 8.60
CA ILE A 73 1.93 6.69 7.64
C ILE A 73 1.71 8.19 7.46
N MET A 74 0.53 8.61 7.00
CA MET A 74 0.23 10.02 6.68
C MET A 74 0.52 11.00 7.83
N PRO A 75 0.08 10.74 9.09
CA PRO A 75 0.39 11.63 10.21
C PRO A 75 1.88 11.69 10.59
N SER A 76 2.65 10.66 10.24
CA SER A 76 4.08 10.53 10.55
C SER A 76 5.00 11.07 9.45
N LEU A 77 4.50 11.24 8.22
CA LEU A 77 5.29 11.73 7.09
C LEU A 77 6.04 13.05 7.38
N PRO A 78 5.48 14.06 8.08
CA PRO A 78 6.22 15.28 8.38
C PRO A 78 7.46 15.05 9.25
N VAL A 79 7.46 14.00 10.09
CA VAL A 79 8.61 13.64 10.93
C VAL A 79 9.61 12.79 10.16
N LEU A 80 9.11 11.93 9.27
CA LEU A 80 9.95 11.03 8.51
C LEU A 80 10.72 11.76 7.40
N LEU A 81 10.04 12.64 6.66
CA LEU A 81 10.63 13.32 5.51
C LEU A 81 11.70 14.34 5.95
N PRO A 82 12.78 14.49 5.17
CA PRO A 82 13.78 15.50 5.46
C PRO A 82 13.18 16.92 5.34
N PRO A 83 13.70 17.89 6.09
CA PRO A 83 13.30 19.30 5.95
C PRO A 83 13.80 19.93 4.64
N ALA A 84 14.70 19.24 3.93
CA ALA A 84 15.22 19.66 2.63
C ALA A 84 14.07 20.01 1.67
N LEU A 85 14.19 21.16 1.00
CA LEU A 85 13.21 21.65 0.02
C LEU A 85 11.76 21.68 0.55
N GLY A 86 11.59 21.85 1.87
CA GLY A 86 10.28 21.94 2.51
C GLY A 86 9.41 20.68 2.42
N MET A 87 9.99 19.49 2.18
CA MET A 87 9.20 18.26 2.00
C MET A 87 8.36 17.90 3.24
N ASN A 88 8.93 18.03 4.43
CA ASN A 88 8.22 17.83 5.69
C ASN A 88 7.02 18.79 5.86
N ARG A 89 7.20 20.08 5.52
CA ARG A 89 6.16 21.11 5.55
C ARG A 89 5.07 20.82 4.54
N PHE A 90 5.45 20.47 3.31
CA PHE A 90 4.51 20.10 2.26
C PHE A 90 3.63 18.93 2.73
N ALA A 91 4.23 17.89 3.31
CA ALA A 91 3.49 16.76 3.86
C ALA A 91 2.57 17.15 5.03
N ALA A 92 3.00 18.05 5.91
CA ALA A 92 2.17 18.53 7.02
C ALA A 92 0.93 19.30 6.54
N LEU A 93 1.10 20.18 5.55
CA LEU A 93 0.02 21.00 5.00
C LEU A 93 -0.97 20.21 4.12
N HIS A 94 -0.56 19.04 3.62
CA HIS A 94 -1.38 18.20 2.74
C HIS A 94 -1.99 16.98 3.45
N GLN A 95 -2.01 16.97 4.78
CA GLN A 95 -2.77 15.98 5.52
C GLN A 95 -4.27 16.17 5.30
N ARG A 96 -5.00 15.06 5.16
CA ARG A 96 -6.46 15.05 4.99
C ARG A 96 -7.06 14.12 6.01
N ALA A 97 -8.16 14.57 6.63
CA ALA A 97 -8.95 13.70 7.48
C ALA A 97 -9.52 12.54 6.65
N TRP A 98 -9.40 11.33 7.17
CA TRP A 98 -10.01 10.14 6.60
C TRP A 98 -10.71 9.33 7.68
N SER A 99 -11.95 8.93 7.39
CA SER A 99 -12.81 8.24 8.33
C SER A 99 -13.77 7.32 7.59
N LEU A 100 -13.94 6.11 8.12
CA LEU A 100 -15.02 5.20 7.75
C LEU A 100 -16.14 5.20 8.80
N ARG A 101 -16.23 6.26 9.62
CA ARG A 101 -17.35 6.42 10.56
C ARG A 101 -18.61 6.76 9.77
N GLY A 102 -19.67 5.99 9.99
CA GLY A 102 -20.96 6.13 9.32
C GLY A 102 -21.16 5.13 8.18
N ILE A 103 -22.43 4.80 7.93
CA ILE A 103 -22.83 3.78 6.96
C ILE A 103 -22.44 4.19 5.53
N SER A 104 -22.67 5.44 5.15
CA SER A 104 -22.39 5.92 3.79
C SER A 104 -20.90 5.88 3.43
N PRO A 105 -19.96 6.46 4.20
CA PRO A 105 -18.52 6.34 3.90
C PRO A 105 -18.01 4.90 3.89
N PHE A 106 -18.54 4.05 4.76
CA PHE A 106 -18.22 2.63 4.80
C PHE A 106 -18.64 1.92 3.51
N ILE A 107 -19.91 2.04 3.12
CA ILE A 107 -20.44 1.43 1.89
C ILE A 107 -19.71 1.96 0.66
N LEU A 108 -19.54 3.28 0.56
CA LEU A 108 -18.84 3.91 -0.57
C LEU A 108 -17.39 3.45 -0.67
N PHE A 109 -16.70 3.19 0.45
CA PHE A 109 -15.35 2.62 0.44
C PHE A 109 -15.32 1.24 -0.19
N TYR A 110 -16.19 0.31 0.22
CA TYR A 110 -16.22 -1.05 -0.31
C TYR A 110 -16.71 -1.13 -1.76
N ILE A 111 -17.70 -0.31 -2.14
CA ILE A 111 -18.10 -0.15 -3.56
C ILE A 111 -16.91 0.34 -4.38
N SER A 112 -16.17 1.33 -3.87
CA SER A 112 -14.99 1.86 -4.55
C SER A 112 -13.85 0.84 -4.66
N LEU A 113 -13.66 -0.01 -3.64
CA LEU A 113 -12.70 -1.12 -3.71
C LEU A 113 -13.07 -2.07 -4.85
N TYR A 114 -14.34 -2.45 -4.96
CA TYR A 114 -14.77 -3.36 -6.02
C TYR A 114 -14.65 -2.72 -7.42
N ILE A 115 -15.02 -1.45 -7.57
CA ILE A 115 -14.83 -0.71 -8.82
C ILE A 115 -13.34 -0.62 -9.19
N GLY A 116 -12.47 -0.35 -8.22
CA GLY A 116 -11.02 -0.38 -8.42
C GLY A 116 -10.53 -1.77 -8.84
N PHE A 117 -11.00 -2.83 -8.20
CA PHE A 117 -10.69 -4.21 -8.57
C PHE A 117 -11.07 -4.51 -10.03
N LEU A 118 -12.26 -4.08 -10.46
CA LEU A 118 -12.68 -4.22 -11.85
C LEU A 118 -11.82 -3.40 -12.82
N SER A 119 -11.37 -2.20 -12.44
CA SER A 119 -10.46 -1.41 -13.29
C SER A 119 -9.10 -2.08 -13.45
N HIS A 120 -8.61 -2.79 -12.42
CA HIS A 120 -7.41 -3.62 -12.54
C HIS A 120 -7.60 -4.72 -13.58
N LEU A 121 -8.64 -5.54 -13.42
CA LEU A 121 -8.92 -6.65 -14.34
C LEU A 121 -9.14 -6.15 -15.77
N PHE A 122 -9.79 -5.00 -15.93
CA PHE A 122 -10.01 -4.39 -17.23
C PHE A 122 -8.67 -4.13 -17.93
N VAL A 123 -7.75 -3.40 -17.29
CA VAL A 123 -6.44 -3.07 -17.89
C VAL A 123 -5.59 -4.33 -18.11
N ASP A 124 -5.67 -5.31 -17.21
CA ASP A 124 -4.95 -6.57 -17.36
C ASP A 124 -5.43 -7.39 -18.55
N ASN A 125 -6.73 -7.39 -18.85
CA ASN A 125 -7.29 -8.09 -20.00
C ASN A 125 -6.85 -7.50 -21.35
N TRP A 126 -6.36 -6.27 -21.37
CA TRP A 126 -5.76 -5.64 -22.56
C TRP A 126 -4.25 -5.87 -22.69
N THR A 127 -3.58 -6.22 -21.59
CA THR A 127 -2.12 -6.14 -21.48
C THR A 127 -1.43 -7.48 -21.26
N HIS A 128 -2.18 -8.56 -21.10
CA HIS A 128 -1.61 -9.89 -20.88
C HIS A 128 -1.99 -10.87 -21.99
N ARG A 129 -1.09 -11.82 -22.26
CA ARG A 129 -1.25 -12.83 -23.30
C ARG A 129 -2.58 -13.59 -23.26
N LEU A 130 -3.04 -13.93 -22.05
CA LEU A 130 -4.30 -14.65 -21.79
C LEU A 130 -5.45 -13.68 -21.42
N GLY A 131 -5.28 -12.39 -21.72
CA GLY A 131 -6.29 -11.38 -21.45
C GLY A 131 -7.42 -11.49 -22.46
N TYR A 132 -8.66 -11.33 -22.00
CA TYR A 132 -9.85 -11.46 -22.84
C TYR A 132 -9.78 -10.64 -24.14
N PHE A 133 -9.29 -9.39 -24.07
CA PHE A 133 -9.21 -8.52 -25.24
C PHE A 133 -8.05 -8.90 -26.17
N VAL A 134 -6.94 -9.41 -25.63
CA VAL A 134 -5.82 -9.91 -26.43
C VAL A 134 -6.22 -11.13 -27.26
N GLU A 135 -7.05 -12.01 -26.70
CA GLU A 135 -7.60 -13.16 -27.42
C GLU A 135 -8.64 -12.75 -28.47
N LYS A 136 -9.46 -11.72 -28.18
CA LYS A 136 -10.51 -11.24 -29.10
C LYS A 136 -9.99 -10.35 -30.23
N PHE A 137 -8.90 -9.64 -30.03
CA PHE A 137 -8.29 -8.74 -31.02
C PHE A 137 -6.91 -9.26 -31.42
N PRO A 138 -6.81 -10.10 -32.48
CA PRO A 138 -5.55 -10.72 -32.90
C PRO A 138 -4.42 -9.73 -33.19
N GLU A 139 -4.77 -8.49 -33.58
CA GLU A 139 -3.83 -7.38 -33.76
C GLU A 139 -2.94 -7.16 -32.54
N LEU A 140 -3.47 -7.31 -31.32
CA LEU A 140 -2.69 -7.15 -30.09
C LEU A 140 -1.59 -8.20 -29.92
N SER A 141 -1.74 -9.36 -30.56
CA SER A 141 -0.76 -10.45 -30.51
C SER A 141 0.27 -10.39 -31.64
N LYS A 142 0.11 -9.48 -32.62
CA LYS A 142 1.10 -9.31 -33.69
C LYS A 142 2.42 -8.77 -33.14
N LEU A 143 3.51 -9.29 -33.67
CA LEU A 143 4.85 -8.85 -33.30
C LEU A 143 5.15 -7.48 -33.92
N GLN A 144 5.54 -6.55 -33.07
CA GLN A 144 6.03 -5.22 -33.40
C GLN A 144 7.36 -5.03 -32.68
N LEU A 145 8.45 -4.72 -33.41
CA LEU A 145 9.79 -4.56 -32.82
C LEU A 145 10.23 -5.77 -31.96
N GLY A 146 9.90 -6.99 -32.39
CA GLY A 146 10.30 -8.23 -31.72
C GLY A 146 9.45 -8.65 -30.51
N GLN A 147 8.40 -7.90 -30.15
CA GLN A 147 7.47 -8.25 -29.07
C GLN A 147 6.01 -8.04 -29.49
N PRO A 148 5.04 -8.77 -28.91
CA PRO A 148 3.61 -8.54 -29.19
C PRO A 148 3.17 -7.11 -28.82
N ILE A 149 2.20 -6.55 -29.54
CA ILE A 149 1.66 -5.21 -29.23
C ILE A 149 1.13 -5.12 -27.79
N TYR A 150 0.48 -6.16 -27.26
CA TYR A 150 0.01 -6.17 -25.87
C TYR A 150 1.16 -5.96 -24.86
N PHE A 151 2.38 -6.41 -25.18
CA PHE A 151 3.56 -6.21 -24.34
C PHE A 151 3.97 -4.73 -24.30
N TRP A 152 3.95 -4.05 -25.45
CA TRP A 152 4.22 -2.61 -25.48
C TRP A 152 3.15 -1.80 -24.74
N LEU A 153 1.87 -2.18 -24.89
CA LEU A 153 0.80 -1.61 -24.08
C LEU A 153 1.02 -1.84 -22.59
N GLN A 154 1.41 -3.06 -22.23
CA GLN A 154 1.72 -3.45 -20.86
C GLN A 154 2.81 -2.56 -20.24
N GLN A 155 3.92 -2.32 -20.96
CA GLN A 155 5.01 -1.47 -20.49
C GLN A 155 4.62 0.02 -20.49
N GLY A 156 4.01 0.50 -21.57
CA GLY A 156 3.62 1.90 -21.72
C GLY A 156 2.62 2.34 -20.65
N LEU A 157 1.58 1.53 -20.41
CA LEU A 157 0.59 1.82 -19.38
C LEU A 157 1.19 1.74 -17.97
N SER A 158 2.20 0.89 -17.72
CA SER A 158 2.94 0.92 -16.45
C SER A 158 3.70 2.22 -16.27
N VAL A 159 4.45 2.68 -17.27
CA VAL A 159 5.21 3.95 -17.22
C VAL A 159 4.26 5.14 -17.01
N ILE A 160 3.17 5.21 -17.78
CA ILE A 160 2.18 6.29 -17.66
C ILE A 160 1.50 6.25 -16.29
N GLY A 161 1.09 5.07 -15.85
CA GLY A 161 0.37 4.85 -14.59
C GLY A 161 1.14 5.27 -13.34
N LEU A 162 2.47 5.17 -13.36
CA LEU A 162 3.33 5.66 -12.30
C LEU A 162 3.79 7.11 -12.53
N GLY A 163 4.18 7.42 -13.76
CA GLY A 163 4.80 8.68 -14.14
C GLY A 163 3.85 9.86 -13.97
N LEU A 164 2.60 9.76 -14.41
CA LEU A 164 1.66 10.89 -14.32
C LEU A 164 1.34 11.28 -12.86
N PRO A 165 1.00 10.37 -11.93
CA PRO A 165 0.85 10.71 -10.52
C PRO A 165 2.11 11.30 -9.89
N ALA A 166 3.30 10.75 -10.22
CA ALA A 166 4.57 11.24 -9.70
C ALA A 166 4.89 12.65 -10.19
N LEU A 167 4.73 12.92 -11.49
CA LEU A 167 4.92 14.23 -12.09
C LEU A 167 3.91 15.25 -11.55
N TYR A 168 2.65 14.85 -11.37
CA TYR A 168 1.63 15.71 -10.77
C TYR A 168 1.97 16.08 -9.32
N LEU A 169 2.43 15.11 -8.51
CA LEU A 169 2.89 15.36 -7.15
C LEU A 169 4.10 16.30 -7.13
N ALA A 170 5.10 16.06 -7.99
CA ALA A 170 6.29 16.90 -8.12
C ALA A 170 5.92 18.33 -8.55
N TYR A 171 5.03 18.49 -9.52
CA TYR A 171 4.50 19.80 -9.95
C TYR A 171 3.82 20.53 -8.79
N ARG A 172 2.95 19.85 -8.03
CA ARG A 172 2.27 20.45 -6.86
C ARG A 172 3.25 20.86 -5.77
N TRP A 173 4.27 20.05 -5.53
CA TRP A 173 5.30 20.37 -4.55
C TRP A 173 6.19 21.54 -4.99
N LEU A 174 6.69 21.54 -6.23
CA LEU A 174 7.52 22.62 -6.76
C LEU A 174 6.75 23.94 -6.84
N SER A 175 5.49 23.91 -7.28
CA SER A 175 4.64 25.10 -7.32
C SER A 175 4.35 25.65 -5.93
N TRP A 176 4.10 24.79 -4.93
CA TRP A 176 4.01 25.21 -3.53
C TRP A 176 5.33 25.80 -3.02
N TYR A 177 6.45 25.10 -3.24
CA TYR A 177 7.78 25.50 -2.75
C TYR A 177 8.23 26.85 -3.34
N SER A 178 7.90 27.11 -4.61
CA SER A 178 8.20 28.38 -5.28
C SER A 178 7.47 29.58 -4.67
N LYS A 179 6.27 29.37 -4.13
CA LYS A 179 5.40 30.41 -3.55
C LYS A 179 5.63 30.61 -2.05
N ASP A 180 6.02 29.55 -1.33
CA ASP A 180 6.00 29.48 0.13
C ASP A 180 7.40 29.45 0.78
N LYS A 181 8.36 30.21 0.22
CA LYS A 181 9.75 30.27 0.72
C LYS A 181 9.86 30.76 2.18
N GLY A 182 8.81 31.36 2.75
CA GLY A 182 8.90 32.09 4.02
C GLY A 182 7.82 31.83 5.10
N ALA A 183 6.83 30.95 4.92
CA ALA A 183 5.86 30.73 6.00
C ALA A 183 6.50 30.04 7.22
N ALA A 184 6.27 30.64 8.39
CA ALA A 184 6.70 30.11 9.68
C ALA A 184 6.05 28.75 9.95
N VAL A 185 6.85 27.81 10.44
CA VAL A 185 6.40 26.48 10.87
C VAL A 185 6.05 26.58 12.35
N PRO A 186 4.96 25.95 12.83
CA PRO A 186 4.75 25.81 14.26
C PRO A 186 5.99 25.14 14.89
N ASP A 187 6.53 25.70 15.97
CA ASP A 187 7.76 25.20 16.63
C ASP A 187 7.72 23.71 17.02
N ASN A 188 6.51 23.12 17.07
CA ASN A 188 6.33 21.68 17.33
C ASN A 188 6.75 20.74 16.18
N ILE A 189 7.10 21.27 15.00
CA ILE A 189 7.65 20.52 13.86
C ILE A 189 9.16 20.77 13.72
N GLN A 190 9.88 20.99 14.83
CA GLN A 190 11.34 20.90 14.83
C GLN A 190 11.76 19.42 14.85
N VAL A 191 11.85 18.84 13.66
CA VAL A 191 12.16 17.43 13.44
C VAL A 191 13.66 17.18 13.62
N LYS A 192 14.11 17.02 14.87
CA LYS A 192 15.53 16.67 15.16
C LYS A 192 15.91 15.24 14.75
N ASN A 193 14.97 14.38 14.34
CA ASN A 193 15.17 12.93 14.24
C ASN A 193 14.76 12.28 12.89
N SER A 194 14.51 13.05 11.82
CA SER A 194 14.05 12.47 10.53
C SER A 194 15.02 11.45 9.95
N LEU A 195 16.32 11.72 10.06
CA LEU A 195 17.39 10.80 9.64
C LEU A 195 17.38 9.50 10.45
N ILE A 196 17.11 9.56 11.75
CA ILE A 196 17.05 8.37 12.62
C ILE A 196 15.89 7.48 12.19
N TYR A 197 14.69 8.06 12.00
CA TYR A 197 13.52 7.28 11.61
C TYR A 197 13.59 6.78 10.17
N SER A 198 14.13 7.58 9.25
CA SER A 198 14.38 7.15 7.86
C SER A 198 15.44 6.04 7.80
N GLY A 199 16.53 6.18 8.56
CA GLY A 199 17.55 5.15 8.71
C GLY A 199 16.98 3.86 9.31
N ALA A 200 16.16 3.96 10.36
CA ALA A 200 15.47 2.81 10.94
C ALA A 200 14.54 2.12 9.92
N ALA A 201 13.78 2.88 9.13
CA ALA A 201 12.95 2.33 8.05
C ALA A 201 13.78 1.53 7.04
N LEU A 202 14.91 2.10 6.59
CA LEU A 202 15.83 1.44 5.65
C LEU A 202 16.50 0.20 6.25
N ILE A 203 16.89 0.24 7.53
CA ILE A 203 17.47 -0.92 8.23
C ILE A 203 16.44 -2.03 8.33
N THR A 204 15.20 -1.73 8.75
CA THR A 204 14.12 -2.73 8.80
C THR A 204 13.84 -3.31 7.41
N ALA A 205 13.81 -2.47 6.36
CA ALA A 205 13.63 -2.93 4.99
C ALA A 205 14.79 -3.84 4.54
N GLY A 206 16.04 -3.44 4.80
CA GLY A 206 17.23 -4.21 4.46
C GLY A 206 17.26 -5.57 5.16
N PHE A 207 16.94 -5.60 6.45
CA PHE A 207 16.83 -6.84 7.22
C PHE A 207 15.75 -7.76 6.64
N LEU A 208 14.54 -7.25 6.40
CA LEU A 208 13.44 -8.04 5.87
C LEU A 208 13.75 -8.57 4.45
N PHE A 209 14.39 -7.75 3.62
CA PHE A 209 14.82 -8.16 2.28
C PHE A 209 15.88 -9.26 2.35
N ALA A 210 16.92 -9.10 3.18
CA ALA A 210 17.95 -10.11 3.39
C ALA A 210 17.37 -11.42 3.94
N ALA A 211 16.44 -11.35 4.89
CA ALA A 211 15.73 -12.52 5.41
C ALA A 211 14.91 -13.23 4.33
N LYS A 212 14.24 -12.49 3.44
CA LYS A 212 13.50 -13.06 2.31
C LYS A 212 14.44 -13.74 1.31
N LEU A 213 15.59 -13.15 0.99
CA LEU A 213 16.59 -13.75 0.11
C LEU A 213 17.16 -15.04 0.72
N ALA A 214 17.49 -15.04 2.01
CA ALA A 214 18.00 -16.22 2.71
C ALA A 214 16.96 -17.36 2.79
N ALA A 215 15.67 -17.03 2.82
CA ALA A 215 14.59 -18.01 2.84
C ALA A 215 14.12 -18.45 1.44
N ALA A 216 14.60 -17.81 0.37
CA ALA A 216 14.16 -18.12 -0.99
C ALA A 216 14.82 -19.41 -1.51
N ALA A 217 14.04 -20.27 -2.15
CA ALA A 217 14.56 -21.49 -2.78
C ALA A 217 15.55 -21.19 -3.92
N ASN A 218 15.31 -20.10 -4.66
CA ASN A 218 16.23 -19.58 -5.66
C ASN A 218 16.31 -18.04 -5.55
N PRO A 219 17.36 -17.51 -4.92
CA PRO A 219 17.53 -16.07 -4.77
C PRO A 219 17.84 -15.36 -6.09
N TRP A 220 18.16 -16.07 -7.17
CA TRP A 220 18.50 -15.48 -8.47
C TRP A 220 17.28 -15.24 -9.38
N LEU A 221 16.07 -15.58 -8.91
CA LEU A 221 14.86 -15.31 -9.68
C LEU A 221 14.64 -13.79 -9.81
N LEU A 222 14.76 -13.25 -11.03
CA LEU A 222 14.66 -11.81 -11.28
C LEU A 222 13.39 -11.17 -10.68
N ASN A 223 12.27 -11.87 -10.73
CA ASN A 223 11.01 -11.34 -10.21
C ASN A 223 10.99 -11.21 -8.68
N LEU A 224 11.81 -11.99 -7.95
CA LEU A 224 12.01 -11.83 -6.51
C LEU A 224 12.63 -10.46 -6.22
N TRP A 225 13.64 -10.08 -7.01
CA TRP A 225 14.32 -8.78 -6.93
C TRP A 225 13.45 -7.62 -7.36
N PHE A 226 12.34 -7.88 -8.07
CA PHE A 226 11.37 -6.85 -8.41
C PHE A 226 10.34 -6.60 -7.30
N VAL A 227 9.88 -7.62 -6.58
CA VAL A 227 8.79 -7.46 -5.60
C VAL A 227 9.31 -7.29 -4.17
N ALA A 228 10.28 -8.11 -3.75
CA ALA A 228 10.72 -8.16 -2.37
C ALA A 228 11.29 -6.83 -1.85
N PRO A 229 12.10 -6.06 -2.61
CA PRO A 229 12.58 -4.75 -2.14
C PRO A 229 11.44 -3.76 -1.89
N PHE A 230 10.43 -3.72 -2.75
CA PHE A 230 9.28 -2.81 -2.57
C PHE A 230 8.47 -3.19 -1.33
N SER A 231 8.16 -4.47 -1.15
CA SER A 231 7.50 -4.95 0.07
C SER A 231 8.29 -4.60 1.33
N SER A 232 9.60 -4.82 1.30
CA SER A 232 10.50 -4.49 2.40
C SER A 232 10.50 -2.99 2.74
N VAL A 233 10.57 -2.12 1.73
CA VAL A 233 10.55 -0.67 1.93
C VAL A 233 9.20 -0.22 2.47
N LEU A 234 8.08 -0.74 1.95
CA LEU A 234 6.75 -0.41 2.46
C LEU A 234 6.56 -0.86 3.91
N PHE A 235 7.05 -2.05 4.27
CA PHE A 235 7.00 -2.53 5.65
C PHE A 235 7.92 -1.74 6.58
N GLY A 236 9.15 -1.43 6.15
CA GLY A 236 10.07 -0.58 6.90
C GLY A 236 9.53 0.82 7.15
N LEU A 237 8.88 1.42 6.14
CA LEU A 237 8.14 2.68 6.25
C LEU A 237 7.03 2.57 7.30
N PHE A 238 6.18 1.54 7.22
CA PHE A 238 5.12 1.31 8.19
C PHE A 238 5.67 1.16 9.61
N ALA A 239 6.71 0.35 9.81
CA ALA A 239 7.32 0.11 11.12
C ALA A 239 7.91 1.40 11.72
N ALA A 240 8.63 2.20 10.94
CA ALA A 240 9.17 3.47 11.40
C ALA A 240 8.06 4.46 11.77
N CYS A 241 7.03 4.60 10.93
CA CYS A 241 5.87 5.44 11.22
C CYS A 241 5.09 4.95 12.45
N LEU A 242 4.97 3.63 12.65
CA LEU A 242 4.33 3.05 13.82
C LEU A 242 5.08 3.42 15.10
N LEU A 243 6.42 3.36 15.08
CA LEU A 243 7.27 3.73 16.20
C LEU A 243 7.25 5.25 16.48
N ILE A 244 7.16 6.09 15.45
CA ILE A 244 6.95 7.54 15.61
C ILE A 244 5.64 7.79 16.36
N SER A 245 4.54 7.21 15.89
CA SER A 245 3.22 7.35 16.52
C SER A 245 3.21 6.80 17.95
N ALA A 246 3.81 5.63 18.16
CA ALA A 246 3.87 4.99 19.47
C ALA A 246 4.70 5.78 20.49
N ARG A 247 5.82 6.38 20.07
CA ARG A 247 6.62 7.22 20.96
C ARG A 247 5.85 8.45 21.42
N ARG A 248 5.05 9.06 20.52
CA ARG A 248 4.21 10.23 20.85
C ARG A 248 3.06 9.89 21.81
N SER A 249 2.56 8.65 21.80
CA SER A 249 1.47 8.18 22.66
C SER A 249 1.93 7.30 23.83
N ASN A 250 3.23 7.21 24.10
CA ASN A 250 3.83 6.34 25.13
C ASN A 250 3.45 4.83 25.00
N GLN A 251 3.36 4.33 23.76
CA GLN A 251 2.94 2.97 23.42
C GLN A 251 4.05 2.15 22.73
N THR A 252 5.32 2.53 22.90
CA THR A 252 6.46 1.92 22.19
C THR A 252 6.55 0.40 22.40
N ALA A 253 6.32 -0.08 23.63
CA ALA A 253 6.32 -1.52 23.92
C ALA A 253 5.24 -2.27 23.12
N ALA A 254 4.02 -1.73 23.07
CA ALA A 254 2.92 -2.33 22.31
C ALA A 254 3.22 -2.38 20.80
N ALA A 255 3.84 -1.31 20.25
CA ALA A 255 4.26 -1.28 18.86
C ALA A 255 5.36 -2.32 18.56
N LEU A 256 6.38 -2.46 19.42
CA LEU A 256 7.43 -3.47 19.26
C LEU A 256 6.89 -4.90 19.36
N CYS A 257 6.01 -5.18 20.33
CA CYS A 257 5.32 -6.47 20.43
C CYS A 257 4.48 -6.75 19.17
N GLY A 258 3.78 -5.74 18.65
CA GLY A 258 3.06 -5.84 17.39
C GLY A 258 3.95 -6.16 16.20
N LEU A 259 5.10 -5.49 16.08
CA LEU A 259 6.09 -5.76 15.03
C LEU A 259 6.65 -7.19 15.11
N ALA A 260 6.96 -7.67 16.31
CA ALA A 260 7.35 -9.06 16.54
C ALA A 260 6.23 -10.05 16.16
N GLY A 261 4.96 -9.65 16.34
CA GLY A 261 3.79 -10.43 15.94
C GLY A 261 3.77 -10.82 14.46
N PHE A 262 4.27 -9.97 13.55
CA PHE A 262 4.39 -10.33 12.13
C PHE A 262 5.33 -11.51 11.89
N ALA A 263 6.46 -11.54 12.58
CA ALA A 263 7.40 -12.66 12.50
C ALA A 263 6.78 -13.94 13.06
N VAL A 264 6.05 -13.85 14.17
CA VAL A 264 5.33 -14.99 14.76
C VAL A 264 4.28 -15.53 13.78
N ILE A 265 3.43 -14.68 13.20
CA ILE A 265 2.41 -15.08 12.22
C ILE A 265 3.07 -15.75 11.00
N TYR A 266 4.17 -15.21 10.50
CA TYR A 266 4.93 -15.81 9.40
C TYR A 266 5.50 -17.19 9.76
N LEU A 267 6.12 -17.33 10.93
CA LEU A 267 6.67 -18.61 11.39
C LEU A 267 5.58 -19.66 11.62
N LEU A 268 4.42 -19.27 12.15
CA LEU A 268 3.26 -20.13 12.30
C LEU A 268 2.73 -20.60 10.93
N PHE A 269 2.64 -19.70 9.95
CA PHE A 269 2.28 -20.08 8.58
C PHE A 269 3.30 -21.06 7.97
N LYS A 270 4.61 -20.82 8.14
CA LYS A 270 5.66 -21.69 7.62
C LYS A 270 5.66 -23.07 8.28
N LYS A 271 5.40 -23.15 9.60
CA LYS A 271 5.31 -24.43 10.33
C LYS A 271 3.99 -25.16 10.10
N GLY A 272 2.88 -24.43 10.07
CA GLY A 272 1.53 -24.97 9.91
C GLY A 272 1.13 -25.28 8.46
N GLY A 273 1.91 -24.82 7.47
CA GLY A 273 1.70 -25.08 6.05
C GLY A 273 1.93 -26.53 5.59
N ILE A 274 2.20 -27.45 6.52
CA ILE A 274 2.36 -28.90 6.27
C ILE A 274 1.66 -29.69 7.38
N GLY A 275 0.36 -29.45 7.57
CA GLY A 275 -0.50 -30.31 8.38
C GLY A 275 -1.47 -31.08 7.47
N GLU A 276 -1.73 -32.36 7.76
CA GLU A 276 -2.58 -33.26 6.95
C GLU A 276 -4.03 -32.76 6.71
N HIS A 277 -4.47 -31.69 7.39
CA HIS A 277 -5.87 -31.27 7.43
C HIS A 277 -6.23 -29.95 6.73
N LEU A 278 -5.26 -29.09 6.36
CA LEU A 278 -5.57 -27.80 5.72
C LEU A 278 -4.91 -27.68 4.34
N SER A 279 -5.67 -27.31 3.31
CA SER A 279 -5.07 -27.03 2.00
C SER A 279 -4.21 -25.77 2.06
N VAL A 280 -3.15 -25.73 1.24
CA VAL A 280 -2.21 -24.60 1.15
C VAL A 280 -2.94 -23.26 0.94
N GLN A 281 -4.03 -23.28 0.15
CA GLN A 281 -4.85 -22.10 -0.11
C GLN A 281 -5.60 -21.60 1.13
N HIS A 282 -6.19 -22.48 1.94
CA HIS A 282 -6.85 -22.08 3.18
C HIS A 282 -5.83 -21.53 4.19
N ALA A 283 -4.66 -22.16 4.29
CA ALA A 283 -3.59 -21.67 5.16
C ALA A 283 -3.13 -20.27 4.73
N TRP A 284 -3.06 -20.02 3.42
CA TRP A 284 -2.75 -18.71 2.86
C TRP A 284 -3.81 -17.66 3.22
N TYR A 285 -5.10 -17.97 3.10
CA TYR A 285 -6.15 -17.05 3.53
C TYR A 285 -6.07 -16.74 5.02
N VAL A 286 -5.90 -17.74 5.88
CA VAL A 286 -5.74 -17.54 7.32
C VAL A 286 -4.57 -16.60 7.61
N TYR A 287 -3.42 -16.82 6.95
CA TYR A 287 -2.26 -15.94 7.07
C TYR A 287 -2.57 -14.50 6.66
N ILE A 288 -3.24 -14.29 5.52
CA ILE A 288 -3.66 -12.95 5.05
C ILE A 288 -4.57 -12.26 6.07
N TRP A 289 -5.53 -12.99 6.66
CA TRP A 289 -6.44 -12.44 7.66
C TRP A 289 -5.71 -12.06 8.95
N LEU A 290 -4.83 -12.92 9.46
CA LEU A 290 -4.03 -12.64 10.65
C LEU A 290 -3.12 -11.43 10.43
N PHE A 291 -2.45 -11.37 9.28
CA PHE A 291 -1.62 -10.22 8.88
C PHE A 291 -2.46 -8.93 8.83
N SER A 292 -3.60 -8.97 8.13
CA SER A 292 -4.48 -7.82 7.96
C SER A 292 -5.05 -7.33 9.29
N LEU A 293 -5.46 -8.25 10.16
CA LEU A 293 -5.99 -7.94 11.48
C LEU A 293 -4.93 -7.29 12.37
N LEU A 294 -3.68 -7.78 12.32
CA LEU A 294 -2.58 -7.19 13.08
C LEU A 294 -2.27 -5.77 12.59
N VAL A 295 -2.12 -5.55 11.28
CA VAL A 295 -1.93 -4.21 10.68
C VAL A 295 -3.07 -3.27 11.09
N PHE A 296 -4.32 -3.72 10.95
CA PHE A 296 -5.50 -2.94 11.29
C PHE A 296 -5.53 -2.57 12.77
N THR A 297 -5.27 -3.54 13.65
CA THR A 297 -5.31 -3.35 15.11
C THR A 297 -4.25 -2.34 15.53
N LEU A 298 -3.00 -2.53 15.12
CA LEU A 298 -1.91 -1.59 15.38
C LEU A 298 -2.24 -0.19 14.88
N SER A 299 -2.79 -0.09 13.66
CA SER A 299 -3.16 1.20 13.06
C SER A 299 -4.35 1.89 13.73
N LYS A 300 -5.20 1.14 14.45
CA LYS A 300 -6.40 1.68 15.13
C LYS A 300 -6.12 2.06 16.59
N THR A 301 -5.17 1.39 17.23
CA THR A 301 -4.85 1.57 18.66
C THR A 301 -3.65 2.48 18.89
N ILE A 302 -2.58 2.34 18.10
CA ILE A 302 -1.36 3.13 18.25
C ILE A 302 -1.59 4.58 17.83
N GLY A 303 -1.10 5.52 18.64
CA GLY A 303 -1.22 6.97 18.39
C GLY A 303 -2.49 7.59 18.96
N LYS A 304 -3.39 6.81 19.57
CA LYS A 304 -4.44 7.37 20.44
C LYS A 304 -3.92 7.48 21.86
N PRO A 305 -4.10 8.62 22.55
CA PRO A 305 -3.75 8.72 23.97
C PRO A 305 -4.53 7.66 24.76
N SER A 306 -3.82 6.93 25.61
CA SER A 306 -4.43 6.01 26.59
C SER A 306 -5.24 6.83 27.58
N GLY A 307 -6.55 6.95 27.37
CA GLY A 307 -7.47 7.52 28.36
C GLY A 307 -8.01 8.93 28.11
N ALA A 308 -7.71 9.60 27.00
CA ALA A 308 -8.36 10.88 26.68
C ALA A 308 -9.48 10.68 25.65
N GLN A 309 -10.73 10.78 26.11
CA GLN A 309 -11.83 11.16 25.23
C GLN A 309 -11.45 12.51 24.61
N LEU A 310 -11.18 12.52 23.31
CA LEU A 310 -11.15 13.78 22.57
C LEU A 310 -12.54 14.43 22.75
N PRO A 311 -12.63 15.68 23.25
CA PRO A 311 -13.90 16.38 23.20
C PRO A 311 -14.29 16.43 21.73
N LEU A 312 -15.44 15.84 21.41
CA LEU A 312 -16.12 16.13 20.17
C LEU A 312 -16.44 17.62 20.24
N SER A 313 -15.64 18.46 19.60
CA SER A 313 -16.07 19.82 19.27
C SER A 313 -17.16 19.66 18.21
N SER A 314 -18.38 19.47 18.70
CA SER A 314 -19.59 19.77 17.98
C SER A 314 -19.68 21.28 17.84
N GLU A 315 -19.15 21.84 16.76
CA GLU A 315 -19.52 23.19 16.33
C GLU A 315 -19.72 23.20 14.82
N CYS A 316 -20.97 23.54 14.48
CA CYS A 316 -21.66 23.82 13.21
C CYS A 316 -20.90 23.70 11.88
#